data_AF-A0A8H7IAN5-F1
#
_entry.id   AF-A0A8H7IAN5-F1
#
_cell.length_a   1.000
_cell.length_b   1.000
_cell.length_c   1.000
_cell.angle_alpha   90.00
_cell.angle_beta   90.00
_cell.angle_gamma   90.00
#
_symmetry.space_group_name_H-M   'P 1'
#
loop_
_entity.id
_entity.type
_entity.pdbx_description
1 polymer ?
#
loop_
_entity_poly.entity_id
_entity_poly.type
_entity_poly.pdbx_seq_one_letter_code
_entity_poly.pdbx_strand_id
1 'polypeptide(L)'
;MKVEIDSFSGRKIYPSKGKLYVRGDSKVFRFSTSKSSSLFLQRKNPRKIAWTIVYRRSCRGDGQEAVAQDREASAPAAEREKARADAIAKAKADKKKKEDAKTKVKPAARTPATAPKVSKQQMKGGKGGR
;
A
#
# COMPACT_ATOMS: atom_id res chain seq x y z
N MET A 1 -19.96 10.34 20.20
CA MET A 1 -19.23 10.68 21.45
C MET A 1 -17.85 11.22 21.08
N LYS A 2 -17.38 12.32 21.71
CA LYS A 2 -16.12 12.99 21.32
C LYS A 2 -14.91 12.32 21.98
N VAL A 3 -13.86 12.06 21.19
CA VAL A 3 -12.56 11.63 21.71
C VAL A 3 -11.71 12.85 21.99
N GLU A 4 -11.13 12.91 23.17
CA GLU A 4 -10.31 14.03 23.62
C GLU A 4 -8.84 13.65 23.62
N ILE A 5 -7.96 14.62 23.84
CA ILE A 5 -6.52 14.41 23.83
C ILE A 5 -5.95 14.79 25.19
N ASP A 6 -5.09 13.93 25.72
CA ASP A 6 -4.34 14.17 26.94
C ASP A 6 -3.36 15.34 26.75
N SER A 7 -3.49 16.36 27.59
CA SER A 7 -2.70 17.59 27.51
C SER A 7 -1.22 17.39 27.80
N PHE A 8 -0.84 16.33 28.54
CA PHE A 8 0.56 16.02 28.85
C PHE A 8 1.14 14.99 27.88
N SER A 9 0.45 13.88 27.69
CA SER A 9 0.99 12.75 26.93
C SER A 9 0.67 12.77 25.43
N GLY A 10 -0.39 13.47 25.03
CA GLY A 10 -0.94 13.46 23.67
C GLY A 10 -1.79 12.24 23.34
N ARG A 11 -2.02 11.32 24.29
CA ARG A 11 -2.82 10.10 24.05
C ARG A 11 -4.32 10.42 23.91
N LYS A 12 -5.03 9.59 23.14
CA LYS A 12 -6.49 9.68 23.00
C LYS A 12 -7.19 9.32 24.32
N ILE A 13 -8.17 10.11 24.72
CA ILE A 13 -9.03 9.92 25.88
C ILE A 13 -10.42 9.58 25.37
N TYR A 14 -10.86 8.37 25.67
CA TYR A 14 -12.21 7.95 25.40
C TYR A 14 -13.15 8.42 26.52
N PRO A 15 -14.45 8.53 26.22
CA PRO A 15 -15.44 8.89 27.22
C PRO A 15 -15.39 8.00 28.46
N SER A 16 -15.71 8.58 29.63
CA SER A 16 -15.63 7.92 30.94
C SER A 16 -14.22 7.52 31.40
N LYS A 17 -13.16 7.96 30.71
CA LYS A 17 -11.77 7.76 31.11
C LYS A 17 -11.09 9.07 31.48
N GLY A 18 -10.08 8.96 32.34
CA GLY A 18 -9.23 10.08 32.70
C GLY A 18 -9.84 11.03 33.71
N LYS A 19 -9.28 12.24 33.80
CA LYS A 19 -9.78 13.31 34.64
C LYS A 19 -9.54 14.68 34.01
N LEU A 20 -10.36 15.64 34.42
CA LEU A 20 -10.29 17.04 34.01
C LEU A 20 -9.70 17.86 35.17
N TYR A 21 -8.76 18.74 34.85
CA TYR A 21 -8.16 19.68 35.80
C TYR A 21 -8.31 21.10 35.25
N VAL A 22 -8.97 21.97 36.02
CA VAL A 22 -9.09 23.39 35.70
C VAL A 22 -8.08 24.14 36.56
N ARG A 23 -7.17 24.87 35.91
CA ARG A 23 -6.20 25.73 36.60
C ARG A 23 -6.83 27.09 36.87
N GLY A 24 -6.30 27.83 37.87
CA GLY A 24 -6.83 29.14 38.26
C GLY A 24 -6.89 30.21 37.16
N ASP A 25 -6.13 30.05 36.07
CA ASP A 25 -6.21 30.88 34.87
C ASP A 25 -7.27 30.38 33.86
N SER A 26 -8.26 29.64 34.34
CA SER A 26 -9.35 29.03 33.56
C SER A 26 -8.90 28.03 32.47
N LYS A 27 -7.62 27.62 32.44
CA LYS A 27 -7.15 26.63 31.48
C LYS A 27 -7.56 25.22 31.90
N VAL A 28 -8.16 24.51 30.94
CA VAL A 28 -8.62 23.14 31.11
C VAL A 28 -7.57 22.17 30.58
N PHE A 29 -7.11 21.29 31.45
CA PHE A 29 -6.20 20.21 31.13
C PHE A 29 -6.91 18.88 31.29
N ARG A 30 -6.69 17.96 30.35
CA ARG A 30 -7.29 16.62 30.35
C ARG A 30 -6.19 15.59 30.45
N PHE A 31 -6.37 14.61 31.32
CA PHE A 31 -5.37 13.58 31.61
C PHE A 31 -5.95 12.20 31.42
N SER A 32 -5.26 11.34 30.67
CA SER A 32 -5.69 9.96 30.44
C SER A 32 -5.51 9.08 31.68
N THR A 33 -4.45 9.35 32.45
CA THR A 33 -3.98 8.51 33.56
C THR A 33 -3.50 9.33 34.76
N SER A 34 -3.46 8.72 35.95
CA SER A 34 -2.86 9.33 37.14
C SER A 34 -1.40 9.74 36.91
N LYS A 35 -0.62 8.91 36.18
CA LYS A 35 0.77 9.20 35.79
C LYS A 35 0.91 10.54 35.06
N SER A 36 0.10 10.78 34.03
CA SER A 36 0.14 12.03 33.27
C SER A 36 -0.19 13.26 34.13
N SER A 37 -1.19 13.15 35.01
CA SER A 37 -1.55 14.25 35.90
C SER A 37 -0.53 14.53 37.01
N SER A 38 0.12 13.48 37.54
CA SER A 38 1.13 13.62 38.59
C SER A 38 2.36 14.34 38.03
N LEU A 39 2.83 13.93 36.84
CA LEU A 39 3.95 14.60 36.16
C LEU A 39 3.65 16.06 35.81
N PHE A 40 2.41 16.36 35.42
CA PHE A 40 1.97 17.73 35.17
C PHE A 40 2.01 18.60 36.44
N LEU A 41 1.50 18.09 37.57
CA LEU A 41 1.53 18.81 38.86
C LEU A 41 2.97 18.97 39.39
N GLN A 42 3.84 18.00 39.13
CA GLN A 42 5.29 18.10 39.37
C GLN A 42 6.01 19.05 38.40
N ARG A 43 5.29 19.74 37.51
CA ARG A 43 5.81 20.71 36.54
C ARG A 43 6.87 20.12 35.62
N LYS A 44 6.79 18.81 35.32
CA LYS A 44 7.70 18.17 34.36
C LYS A 44 7.36 18.63 32.95
N ASN A 45 8.39 18.82 32.13
CA ASN A 45 8.21 19.21 30.73
C ASN A 45 8.01 17.95 29.86
N PRO A 46 6.87 17.78 29.17
CA PRO A 46 6.63 16.61 28.32
C PRO A 46 7.67 16.45 27.21
N ARG A 47 8.30 17.56 26.74
CA ARG A 47 9.40 17.52 25.75
C ARG A 47 10.68 16.84 26.25
N LYS A 48 10.79 16.54 27.55
CA LYS A 48 11.92 15.80 28.13
C LYS A 48 11.53 14.36 28.51
N ILE A 49 10.28 13.96 28.29
CA ILE A 49 9.76 12.67 28.73
C ILE A 49 9.54 11.77 27.51
N ALA A 50 10.42 10.76 27.38
CA ALA A 50 10.59 9.97 26.16
C ALA A 50 9.32 9.29 25.63
N TRP A 51 8.41 8.88 26.52
CA TRP A 51 7.19 8.15 26.14
C TRP A 51 6.04 9.05 25.67
N THR A 52 6.16 10.37 25.83
CA THR A 52 5.12 11.30 25.36
C THR A 52 5.17 11.46 23.85
N ILE A 53 4.02 11.73 23.25
CA ILE A 53 3.95 12.01 21.81
C ILE A 53 4.73 13.29 21.50
N VAL A 54 4.65 14.30 22.37
CA VAL A 54 5.36 15.57 22.20
C VAL A 54 6.87 15.39 22.09
N TYR A 55 7.48 14.56 22.97
CA TYR A 55 8.89 14.22 22.87
C TYR A 55 9.23 13.52 21.55
N ARG A 56 8.42 12.55 21.15
CA ARG A 56 8.65 11.78 19.92
C ARG A 56 8.58 12.66 18.68
N ARG A 57 7.65 13.64 18.66
CA ARG A 57 7.60 14.69 17.62
C ARG A 57 8.89 15.48 17.53
N SER A 58 9.38 15.98 18.67
CA SER A 58 10.53 16.89 18.67
C SER A 58 11.87 16.20 18.44
N CYS A 59 12.02 14.93 18.87
CA CYS A 59 13.32 14.25 18.87
C CYS A 59 13.49 13.20 17.79
N ARG A 60 12.39 12.59 17.31
CA ARG A 60 12.48 11.45 16.39
C ARG A 60 11.83 11.71 15.04
N GLY A 61 11.23 12.89 14.83
CA GLY A 61 10.33 13.13 13.72
C GLY A 61 9.22 12.09 13.80
N ASP A 62 8.10 12.41 14.44
CA ASP A 62 6.92 11.57 14.21
C ASP A 62 6.79 11.44 12.70
N GLY A 63 6.58 10.22 12.18
CA GLY A 63 6.68 9.87 10.76
C GLY A 63 5.81 10.70 9.80
N GLN A 64 5.19 11.79 10.25
CA GLN A 64 4.67 12.89 9.45
C GLN A 64 5.75 13.59 8.62
N GLU A 65 6.98 13.79 9.11
CA GLU A 65 8.03 14.37 8.25
C GLU A 65 8.50 13.36 7.20
N ALA A 66 8.66 12.09 7.59
CA ALA A 66 8.89 11.00 6.64
C ALA A 66 7.73 10.89 5.63
N VAL A 67 6.46 10.98 6.08
CA VAL A 67 5.27 10.95 5.22
C VAL A 67 5.13 12.19 4.34
N ALA A 68 5.65 13.34 4.76
CA ALA A 68 5.69 14.56 3.94
C ALA A 68 6.78 14.42 2.86
N GLN A 69 7.97 13.94 3.23
CA GLN A 69 9.05 13.64 2.29
C GLN A 69 8.66 12.51 1.32
N ASP A 70 7.99 11.46 1.77
CA ASP A 70 7.44 10.39 0.92
C ASP A 70 6.36 10.92 -0.01
N ARG A 71 5.56 11.92 0.42
CA ARG A 71 4.57 12.61 -0.43
C ARG A 71 5.23 13.53 -1.45
N GLU A 72 6.36 14.13 -1.12
CA GLU A 72 7.09 15.06 -1.98
C GLU A 72 7.99 14.32 -2.99
N ALA A 73 8.64 13.23 -2.57
CA ALA A 73 9.38 12.30 -3.44
C ALA A 73 8.45 11.52 -4.38
N SER A 74 7.16 11.52 -4.07
CA SER A 74 6.09 10.91 -4.85
C SER A 74 5.71 11.79 -6.04
N ALA A 75 5.91 11.31 -7.28
CA ALA A 75 5.57 12.05 -8.51
C ALA A 75 4.19 12.74 -8.47
N PRO A 76 4.03 13.95 -9.03
CA PRO A 76 2.75 14.67 -9.00
C PRO A 76 1.61 13.85 -9.63
N ALA A 77 0.39 14.01 -9.12
CA ALA A 77 -0.77 13.22 -9.53
C ALA A 77 -1.01 13.25 -11.06
N ALA A 78 -0.79 14.42 -11.68
CA ALA A 78 -0.91 14.62 -13.12
C ALA A 78 0.09 13.78 -13.93
N GLU A 79 1.30 13.57 -13.43
CA GLU A 79 2.33 12.76 -14.11
C GLU A 79 2.03 11.26 -14.00
N ARG A 80 1.49 10.82 -12.86
CA ARG A 80 0.97 9.45 -12.70
C ARG A 80 -0.21 9.15 -13.62
N GLU A 81 -1.08 10.14 -13.84
CA GLU A 81 -2.24 10.00 -14.72
C GLU A 81 -1.82 9.90 -16.19
N LYS A 82 -0.88 10.75 -16.63
CA LYS A 82 -0.28 10.65 -17.97
C LYS A 82 0.40 9.30 -18.19
N ALA A 83 1.25 8.85 -17.27
CA ALA A 83 1.91 7.55 -17.36
C ALA A 83 0.92 6.36 -17.43
N ARG A 84 -0.21 6.45 -16.71
CA ARG A 84 -1.30 5.46 -16.80
C ARG A 84 -2.02 5.51 -18.15
N ALA A 85 -2.32 6.70 -18.66
CA ALA A 85 -2.95 6.88 -19.97
C ALA A 85 -2.06 6.32 -21.10
N ASP A 86 -0.75 6.59 -21.05
CA ASP A 86 0.22 6.10 -22.03
C ASP A 86 0.38 4.56 -21.97
N ALA A 87 0.40 3.98 -20.77
CA ALA A 87 0.42 2.53 -20.60
C ALA A 87 -0.86 1.85 -21.16
N ILE A 88 -2.03 2.45 -20.94
CA ILE A 88 -3.30 1.96 -21.49
C ILE A 88 -3.32 2.08 -23.02
N ALA A 89 -2.82 3.19 -23.59
CA ALA A 89 -2.75 3.39 -25.03
C ALA A 89 -1.82 2.35 -25.69
N LYS A 90 -0.65 2.10 -25.09
CA LYS A 90 0.29 1.07 -25.55
C LYS A 90 -0.31 -0.33 -25.51
N ALA A 91 -0.97 -0.69 -24.40
CA ALA A 91 -1.64 -1.98 -24.26
C ALA A 91 -2.77 -2.18 -25.30
N LYS A 92 -3.53 -1.12 -25.60
CA LYS A 92 -4.57 -1.17 -26.66
C LYS A 92 -3.95 -1.33 -28.05
N ALA A 93 -2.83 -0.66 -28.34
CA ALA A 93 -2.14 -0.78 -29.62
C ALA A 93 -1.54 -2.19 -29.84
N ASP A 94 -0.93 -2.78 -28.80
CA ASP A 94 -0.39 -4.13 -28.87
C ASP A 94 -1.49 -5.20 -29.01
N LYS A 95 -2.64 -5.00 -28.35
CA LYS A 95 -3.82 -5.86 -28.55
C LYS A 95 -4.33 -5.79 -29.99
N LYS A 96 -4.44 -4.59 -30.56
CA LYS A 96 -4.88 -4.39 -31.95
C LYS A 96 -3.94 -5.06 -32.96
N LYS A 97 -2.61 -4.86 -32.81
CA LYS A 97 -1.61 -5.54 -33.65
C LYS A 97 -1.68 -7.08 -33.55
N LYS A 98 -1.99 -7.61 -32.37
CA LYS A 98 -2.17 -9.05 -32.16
C LYS A 98 -3.46 -9.57 -32.79
N GLU A 99 -4.53 -8.77 -32.84
CA GLU A 99 -5.77 -9.10 -33.54
C GLU A 99 -5.62 -9.02 -35.07
N ASP A 100 -4.93 -8.02 -35.59
CA ASP A 100 -4.60 -7.87 -37.02
C ASP A 100 -3.67 -9.00 -37.52
N ALA A 101 -2.74 -9.47 -36.67
CA ALA A 101 -1.90 -10.62 -36.96
C ALA A 101 -2.69 -11.94 -36.96
N LYS A 102 -3.71 -12.09 -36.10
CA LYS A 102 -4.57 -13.28 -36.07
C LYS A 102 -5.55 -13.33 -37.25
N THR A 103 -6.05 -12.19 -37.71
CA THR A 103 -6.94 -12.13 -38.90
C THR A 103 -6.21 -12.44 -40.21
N LYS A 104 -4.89 -12.25 -40.27
CA LYS A 104 -4.04 -12.67 -41.41
C LYS A 104 -3.69 -14.17 -41.43
N VAL A 105 -4.04 -14.95 -40.41
CA VAL A 105 -3.76 -16.41 -40.31
C VAL A 105 -5.06 -17.23 -40.29
N LYS A 106 -6.06 -16.88 -41.11
CA LYS A 106 -7.11 -17.85 -41.49
C LYS A 106 -6.65 -18.55 -42.77
N PRO A 107 -6.01 -19.74 -42.72
CA PRO A 107 -5.69 -20.46 -43.95
C PRO A 107 -7.00 -20.87 -44.63
N ALA A 108 -6.99 -20.67 -45.94
CA ALA A 108 -8.00 -21.11 -46.88
C ALA A 108 -8.26 -22.61 -46.77
N ALA A 109 -9.46 -23.00 -47.22
CA ALA A 109 -10.01 -24.35 -47.24
C ALA A 109 -8.99 -25.44 -47.61
N ARG A 110 -9.00 -26.54 -46.83
CA ARG A 110 -8.31 -27.80 -47.19
C ARG A 110 -9.08 -28.48 -48.31
N THR A 111 -8.51 -28.55 -49.50
CA THR A 111 -8.96 -29.44 -50.59
C THR A 111 -8.39 -30.86 -50.40
N PRO A 112 -9.13 -31.93 -50.74
CA PRO A 112 -8.71 -33.31 -50.53
C PRO A 112 -8.01 -33.94 -51.76
N ALA A 113 -7.40 -35.12 -51.52
CA ALA A 113 -7.00 -36.15 -52.50
C ALA A 113 -5.57 -35.98 -53.11
N THR A 114 -4.72 -36.99 -53.32
CA THR A 114 -4.85 -38.47 -53.39
C THR A 114 -3.45 -39.10 -53.20
N ALA A 115 -3.34 -40.25 -52.54
CA ALA A 115 -2.13 -41.08 -52.49
C ALA A 115 -2.04 -42.00 -53.74
N PRO A 116 -0.87 -42.60 -54.04
CA PRO A 116 -0.83 -44.05 -53.83
C PRO A 116 0.46 -44.59 -53.19
N LYS A 117 0.25 -45.76 -52.56
CA LYS A 117 1.14 -46.59 -51.73
C LYS A 117 2.12 -47.43 -52.56
N VAL A 118 3.31 -47.73 -52.01
CA VAL A 118 3.95 -49.08 -51.95
C VAL A 118 4.96 -49.03 -50.77
N SER A 119 4.66 -49.57 -49.59
CA SER A 119 4.84 -50.96 -49.13
C SER A 119 6.29 -51.37 -48.82
N LYS A 120 6.64 -51.42 -47.52
CA LYS A 120 7.36 -52.54 -46.85
C LYS A 120 7.30 -52.32 -45.32
N GLN A 121 6.31 -52.89 -44.63
CA GLN A 121 6.37 -54.20 -43.96
C GLN A 121 6.75 -54.07 -42.47
N GLN A 122 5.69 -54.13 -41.65
CA GLN A 122 5.59 -54.67 -40.29
C GLN A 122 6.77 -55.52 -39.77
N MET A 123 7.16 -55.28 -38.51
CA MET A 123 7.24 -56.22 -37.37
C MET A 123 7.60 -55.35 -36.14
N LYS A 124 6.75 -55.11 -35.13
CA LYS A 124 6.32 -56.01 -34.04
C LYS A 124 7.50 -56.65 -33.30
N GLY A 125 7.70 -56.26 -32.03
CA GLY A 125 8.45 -57.08 -31.08
C GLY A 125 9.26 -56.30 -30.06
N GLY A 126 8.68 -56.09 -28.87
CA GLY A 126 9.47 -55.81 -27.67
C GLY A 126 10.21 -57.06 -27.18
N LYS A 127 11.40 -56.83 -26.63
CA LYS A 127 12.23 -57.65 -25.71
C LYS A 127 13.50 -56.79 -25.49
N GLY A 128 13.93 -56.44 -24.28
CA GLY A 128 14.09 -57.25 -23.07
C GLY A 128 15.57 -57.62 -22.94
N GLY A 129 16.22 -57.16 -21.86
CA GLY A 129 17.59 -57.52 -21.43
C GLY A 129 18.67 -56.58 -22.00
N ARG A 130 19.58 -56.03 -21.20
CA ARG A 130 20.22 -56.49 -19.97
C ARG A 130 20.71 -55.29 -19.16
#